data_AF-A0A377Z241-F1
#
_entry.id   AF-A0A377Z241-F1
#
_cell.length_a   1.000
_cell.length_b   1.000
_cell.length_c   1.000
_cell.angle_alpha   90.00
_cell.angle_beta   90.00
_cell.angle_gamma   90.00
#
_symmetry.space_group_name_H-M   'P 1'
#
loop_
_entity.id
_entity.type
_entity.pdbx_description
1 polymer ?
#
loop_
_entity_poly.entity_id
_entity_poly.type
_entity_poly.pdbx_seq_one_letter_code
_entity_poly.pdbx_strand_id
1 'polypeptide(L)'
;MEEIIVLDTHNDNPPDNDNWHTDVTFIDTPPAGAILAAKELPTTGGDTLWTSGIAAWEALSEPFRRLLSGLHAEHDFRKSFQEYKYNKTEASIGAGRKRWRSIRAAAPGGAYPPGDRQAGAVR
;
A
#
# COMPACT_ATOMS: atom_id res chain seq x y z
N MET A 1 -21.24 6.62 1.31
CA MET A 1 -19.93 6.21 0.76
C MET A 1 -19.66 4.85 1.34
N GLU A 2 -19.47 3.83 0.51
CA GLU A 2 -18.98 2.55 1.02
C GLU A 2 -17.45 2.61 1.04
N GLU A 3 -16.88 2.61 2.25
CA GLU A 3 -15.43 2.59 2.53
C GLU A 3 -14.91 1.14 2.58
N ILE A 4 -15.35 0.30 1.63
CA ILE A 4 -15.01 -1.12 1.62
C ILE A 4 -14.02 -1.38 0.49
N ILE A 5 -12.84 -1.85 0.84
CA ILE A 5 -11.84 -2.37 -0.10
C ILE A 5 -11.99 -3.89 -0.11
N VAL A 6 -12.10 -4.46 -1.31
CA VAL A 6 -12.13 -5.91 -1.51
C VAL A 6 -10.71 -6.38 -1.78
N LEU A 7 -10.25 -7.35 -0.98
CA LEU A 7 -9.00 -8.06 -1.21
C LEU A 7 -9.38 -9.43 -1.79
N ASP A 8 -9.22 -9.58 -3.09
CA ASP A 8 -9.47 -10.83 -3.82
C ASP A 8 -8.14 -11.39 -4.30
N THR A 9 -7.66 -12.47 -3.69
CA THR A 9 -6.37 -13.07 -4.01
C THR A 9 -6.58 -14.53 -4.40
N HIS A 10 -6.16 -14.90 -5.60
CA HIS A 10 -6.20 -16.28 -6.11
C HIS A 10 -5.11 -16.51 -7.17
N ASN A 11 -5.01 -17.72 -7.73
CA ASN A 11 -3.93 -18.08 -8.65
C ASN A 11 -3.81 -17.19 -9.89
N ASP A 12 -4.92 -16.61 -10.36
CA ASP A 12 -4.94 -15.69 -11.51
C ASP A 12 -4.95 -14.21 -11.07
N ASN A 13 -5.00 -13.95 -9.76
CA ASN A 13 -4.85 -12.64 -9.15
C ASN A 13 -3.94 -12.73 -7.90
N PRO A 14 -2.62 -12.85 -8.10
CA PRO A 14 -1.68 -13.06 -7.00
C PRO A 14 -1.68 -11.87 -6.01
N PRO A 15 -1.28 -12.11 -4.75
CA PRO A 15 -1.28 -11.07 -3.73
C PRO A 15 -0.34 -9.94 -4.12
N ASP A 16 -0.72 -8.71 -3.79
CA ASP A 16 0.12 -7.53 -4.00
C ASP A 16 0.54 -6.84 -2.70
N ASN A 17 0.31 -7.51 -1.57
CA ASN A 17 0.55 -7.08 -0.19
C ASN A 17 1.29 -8.15 0.65
N ASP A 18 2.09 -8.99 -0.01
CA ASP A 18 2.82 -10.12 0.59
C ASP A 18 4.16 -9.72 1.24
N ASN A 19 4.54 -8.45 1.15
CA ASN A 19 5.68 -7.87 1.85
C ASN A 19 5.26 -7.19 3.17
N TRP A 20 6.14 -7.15 4.17
CA TRP A 20 5.90 -6.37 5.39
C TRP A 20 5.68 -4.89 5.05
N HIS A 21 4.54 -4.35 5.47
CA HIS A 21 4.14 -2.97 5.22
C HIS A 21 3.20 -2.44 6.30
N THR A 22 2.92 -1.15 6.21
CA THR A 22 1.82 -0.46 6.89
C THR A 22 1.06 0.34 5.83
N ASP A 23 -0.27 0.33 5.94
CA ASP A 23 -1.16 0.84 4.91
C ASP A 23 -0.96 2.33 4.64
N VAL A 24 -0.80 2.67 3.35
CA VAL A 24 -0.97 4.03 2.81
C VAL A 24 -0.14 5.11 3.55
N THR A 25 1.11 4.80 3.89
CA THR A 25 2.00 5.77 4.58
C THR A 25 2.49 6.93 3.72
N PHE A 26 2.19 6.93 2.42
CA PHE A 26 2.61 7.93 1.43
C PHE A 26 1.63 9.09 1.24
N ILE A 27 0.58 9.19 2.08
CA ILE A 27 -0.33 10.35 2.14
C ILE A 27 -0.09 11.13 3.42
N ASP A 28 -0.46 12.42 3.44
CA ASP A 28 -0.22 13.33 4.56
C ASP A 28 -0.88 12.88 5.87
N THR A 29 -2.02 12.20 5.79
CA THR A 29 -2.75 11.68 6.96
C THR A 29 -3.07 10.21 6.73
N PRO A 30 -2.12 9.30 7.03
CA PRO A 30 -2.34 7.86 6.88
C PRO A 30 -3.49 7.35 7.75
N PRO A 31 -4.10 6.21 7.39
CA PRO A 31 -5.15 5.59 8.20
C PRO A 31 -4.67 5.29 9.62
N ALA A 32 -5.48 5.60 10.63
CA ALA A 32 -5.19 5.26 12.02
C ALA A 32 -5.38 3.76 12.31
N GLY A 33 -6.13 3.05 11.48
CA GLY A 33 -6.39 1.62 11.60
C GLY A 33 -7.32 1.11 10.50
N ALA A 34 -7.51 -0.21 10.48
CA ALA A 34 -8.37 -0.91 9.53
C ALA A 34 -9.18 -2.00 10.23
N ILE A 35 -10.34 -2.35 9.66
CA ILE A 35 -11.13 -3.52 10.06
C ILE A 35 -11.09 -4.48 8.88
N LEU A 36 -10.53 -5.68 9.11
CA LEU A 36 -10.48 -6.75 8.12
C LEU A 36 -11.54 -7.80 8.46
N ALA A 37 -12.37 -8.15 7.47
CA ALA A 37 -13.40 -9.17 7.62
C ALA A 37 -13.23 -10.25 6.55
N ALA A 38 -12.91 -11.47 6.98
CA ALA A 38 -12.85 -12.61 6.09
C ALA A 38 -14.24 -12.94 5.53
N LYS A 39 -14.32 -13.11 4.20
CA LYS A 39 -15.56 -13.47 3.49
C LYS A 39 -15.46 -14.87 2.89
N GLU A 40 -14.39 -15.11 2.17
CA GLU A 40 -14.05 -16.40 1.58
C GLU A 40 -12.58 -16.67 1.89
N LEU A 41 -12.26 -17.89 2.32
CA LEU A 41 -10.91 -18.30 2.71
C LEU A 41 -10.59 -19.67 2.07
N PRO A 42 -9.31 -19.93 1.75
CA PRO A 42 -8.88 -21.25 1.32
C PRO A 42 -9.01 -22.26 2.47
N THR A 43 -9.04 -23.56 2.12
CA THR A 43 -9.07 -24.64 3.13
C THR A 43 -7.85 -24.65 4.03
N THR A 44 -6.70 -24.17 3.54
CA THR A 44 -5.43 -24.08 4.26
C THR A 44 -4.62 -22.89 3.76
N GLY A 45 -3.85 -22.26 4.66
CA GLY A 45 -3.05 -21.08 4.34
C GLY A 45 -3.87 -19.79 4.28
N GLY A 46 -3.27 -18.71 3.79
CA GLY A 46 -3.90 -17.38 3.75
C GLY A 46 -3.80 -16.60 5.06
N ASP A 47 -2.92 -17.03 5.97
CA ASP A 47 -2.69 -16.35 7.24
C ASP A 47 -2.18 -14.93 7.02
N THR A 48 -2.67 -14.01 7.85
CA THR A 48 -2.12 -12.66 7.95
C THR A 48 -1.28 -12.58 9.22
N LEU A 49 -0.07 -12.03 9.09
CA LEU A 49 0.82 -11.81 10.22
C LEU A 49 0.92 -10.31 10.52
N TRP A 50 1.01 -9.97 11.80
CA TRP A 50 1.22 -8.61 12.27
C TRP A 50 2.47 -8.52 13.14
N THR A 51 3.10 -7.35 13.15
CA THR A 51 4.23 -7.02 14.02
C THR A 51 3.99 -5.70 14.73
N SER A 52 4.56 -5.55 15.92
CA SER A 52 4.46 -4.32 16.72
C SER A 52 5.67 -3.43 16.47
N GLY A 53 5.45 -2.25 15.88
CA GLY A 53 6.48 -1.23 15.75
C GLY A 53 6.97 -0.70 17.10
N ILE A 54 6.11 -0.69 18.13
CA ILE A 54 6.46 -0.31 19.49
C ILE A 54 7.44 -1.34 20.08
N ALA A 55 7.10 -2.63 20.00
CA ALA A 55 7.97 -3.68 20.52
C ALA A 55 9.32 -3.72 19.77
N ALA A 56 9.30 -3.51 18.45
CA ALA A 56 10.52 -3.41 17.65
C ALA A 56 11.41 -2.24 18.10
N TRP A 57 10.82 -1.08 18.37
CA TRP A 57 11.55 0.09 18.91
C TRP A 57 12.11 -0.18 20.31
N GLU A 58 11.31 -0.79 21.19
CA GLU A 58 11.69 -1.15 22.56
C GLU A 58 12.75 -2.25 22.63
N ALA A 59 12.94 -3.04 21.57
CA ALA A 59 14.00 -4.05 21.47
C ALA A 59 15.34 -3.45 21.02
N LEU A 60 15.37 -2.22 20.48
CA LEU A 60 16.61 -1.59 20.02
C LEU A 60 17.55 -1.31 21.19
N SER A 61 18.86 -1.44 20.94
CA SER A 61 19.87 -0.96 21.88
C SER A 61 19.83 0.57 21.97
N GLU A 62 20.26 1.09 23.10
CA GLU A 62 20.27 2.53 23.36
C GLU A 62 21.03 3.36 22.29
N PRO A 63 22.21 2.92 21.78
CA PRO A 63 22.86 3.59 20.66
C PRO A 63 22.01 3.67 19.40
N PHE A 64 21.27 2.61 19.05
CA PHE A 64 20.40 2.61 17.86
C PHE A 64 19.19 3.51 18.03
N ARG A 65 18.56 3.53 19.22
CA ARG A 65 17.48 4.49 19.49
C ARG A 65 17.96 5.91 19.29
N ARG A 66 19.10 6.28 19.88
CA ARG A 66 19.71 7.62 19.70
C ARG A 66 20.01 7.95 18.25
N LEU A 67 20.52 6.98 17.48
CA LEU A 67 20.79 7.17 16.05
C LEU A 67 19.52 7.47 15.26
N LEU A 68 18.42 6.77 15.57
CA LEU A 68 17.19 6.80 14.77
C LEU A 68 16.19 7.90 15.20
N SER A 69 16.20 8.35 16.46
CA SER A 69 15.16 9.25 17.02
C SER A 69 14.97 10.59 16.27
N GLY A 70 15.98 11.08 15.58
CA GLY A 70 15.91 12.35 14.84
C GLY A 70 15.77 12.20 13.32
N LEU A 71 15.64 10.96 12.83
CA LEU A 71 15.59 10.70 11.39
C LEU A 71 14.16 10.76 10.87
N HIS A 72 14.05 11.19 9.62
CA HIS A 72 12.82 11.18 8.85
C HIS A 72 12.99 10.24 7.65
N ALA A 73 11.88 9.62 7.23
CA ALA A 73 11.83 8.77 6.04
C ALA A 73 10.85 9.35 5.02
N GLU A 74 11.19 9.23 3.74
CA GLU A 74 10.26 9.50 2.63
C GLU A 74 9.45 8.24 2.34
N HIS A 75 8.13 8.39 2.23
CA HIS A 75 7.21 7.31 1.91
C HIS A 75 6.59 7.56 0.54
N ASP A 76 6.73 6.58 -0.36
CA ASP A 76 6.45 6.76 -1.78
C ASP A 76 5.66 5.60 -2.37
N PHE A 77 4.63 5.93 -3.15
CA PHE A 77 3.71 4.96 -3.74
C PHE A 77 4.21 4.27 -5.03
N ARG A 78 5.24 4.80 -5.71
CA ARG A 78 5.68 4.40 -7.06
C ARG A 78 6.08 2.92 -7.15
N LYS A 79 6.61 2.35 -6.07
CA LYS A 79 6.96 0.92 -6.01
C LYS A 79 5.73 0.03 -5.83
N SER A 80 4.75 0.48 -5.04
CA SER A 80 3.52 -0.28 -4.78
C SER A 80 2.51 -0.17 -5.92
N PHE A 81 2.48 0.96 -6.64
CA PHE A 81 1.54 1.22 -7.74
C PHE A 81 2.28 1.54 -9.05
N GLN A 82 2.90 0.52 -9.63
CA GLN A 82 3.62 0.60 -10.89
C GLN A 82 2.67 0.74 -12.09
N GLU A 83 3.12 1.37 -13.18
CA GLU A 83 2.30 1.68 -14.38
C GLU A 83 1.53 0.46 -14.91
N TYR A 84 2.16 -0.71 -14.93
CA TYR A 84 1.53 -1.91 -15.48
C TYR A 84 0.27 -2.36 -14.71
N LYS A 85 0.15 -2.02 -13.41
CA LYS A 85 -1.05 -2.33 -12.62
C LYS A 85 -2.31 -1.63 -13.17
N TYR A 86 -2.13 -0.58 -13.97
CA TYR A 86 -3.21 0.16 -14.65
C TYR A 86 -3.48 -0.32 -16.08
N ASN A 87 -2.65 -1.24 -16.60
CA ASN A 87 -2.67 -1.71 -17.98
C ASN A 87 -3.26 -3.13 -18.08
N LYS A 88 -4.43 -3.35 -17.47
CA LYS A 88 -5.05 -4.69 -17.32
C LYS A 88 -5.42 -5.37 -18.65
N THR A 89 -5.62 -4.60 -19.72
CA THR A 89 -5.91 -5.07 -21.09
C THR A 89 -5.19 -4.21 -22.12
N GLU A 90 -4.99 -4.72 -23.35
CA GLU A 90 -4.40 -3.92 -24.45
C GLU A 90 -5.12 -2.59 -24.69
N ALA A 91 -6.46 -2.63 -24.69
CA ALA A 91 -7.30 -1.44 -24.80
C ALA A 91 -7.09 -0.43 -23.64
N SER A 92 -6.68 -0.90 -22.47
CA SER A 92 -6.45 -0.05 -21.29
C SER A 92 -5.05 0.57 -21.24
N ILE A 93 -4.06 0.07 -22.00
CA ILE A 93 -2.65 0.52 -21.90
C ILE A 93 -2.51 2.04 -22.08
N GLY A 94 -3.17 2.60 -23.11
CA GLY A 94 -3.09 4.02 -23.39
C GLY A 94 -3.69 4.89 -22.28
N ALA A 95 -4.80 4.45 -21.69
CA ALA A 95 -5.47 5.14 -20.60
C ALA A 95 -4.72 4.97 -19.27
N GLY A 96 -4.26 3.74 -18.95
CA GLY A 96 -3.50 3.40 -17.76
C GLY A 96 -2.17 4.17 -17.69
N ARG A 97 -1.44 4.25 -18.80
CA ARG A 97 -0.23 5.08 -18.91
C ARG A 97 -0.50 6.57 -18.69
N LYS A 98 -1.53 7.14 -19.33
CA LYS A 98 -1.89 8.56 -19.13
C LYS A 98 -2.20 8.84 -17.67
N ARG A 99 -2.95 7.94 -17.03
CA ARG A 99 -3.33 8.05 -15.63
C ARG A 99 -2.16 7.90 -14.67
N TRP A 100 -1.29 6.91 -14.86
CA TRP A 100 -0.10 6.78 -14.02
C TRP A 100 0.83 8.00 -14.13
N ARG A 101 0.99 8.54 -15.35
CA ARG A 101 1.75 9.78 -15.57
C ARG A 101 1.11 11.00 -14.91
N SER A 102 -0.22 11.13 -14.93
CA SER A 102 -0.90 12.24 -14.25
C SER A 102 -0.74 12.15 -12.75
N ILE A 103 -0.90 10.95 -12.16
CA ILE A 103 -0.70 10.70 -10.73
C ILE A 103 0.72 11.12 -10.34
N ARG A 104 1.72 10.65 -11.08
CA ARG A 104 3.14 10.98 -10.84
C ARG A 104 3.43 12.48 -11.02
N ALA A 105 2.83 13.14 -12.00
CA ALA A 105 3.07 14.57 -12.25
C ALA A 105 2.45 15.45 -11.15
N ALA A 106 1.31 15.04 -10.59
CA ALA A 106 0.69 15.70 -9.45
C ALA A 106 1.42 15.41 -8.11
N ALA A 107 2.36 14.45 -8.13
CA ALA A 107 3.11 13.93 -6.98
C ALA A 107 4.64 13.99 -7.17
N PRO A 108 5.24 15.17 -7.47
CA PRO A 108 6.65 15.25 -7.86
C PRO A 108 7.63 14.81 -6.75
N GLY A 109 7.21 14.81 -5.48
CA GLY A 109 7.98 14.35 -4.32
C GLY A 109 7.52 13.00 -3.74
N GLY A 110 6.78 12.18 -4.49
CA GLY A 110 6.38 10.84 -4.04
C GLY A 110 5.08 10.77 -3.22
N ALA A 111 4.52 11.92 -2.81
CA ALA A 111 3.24 12.00 -2.11
C ALA A 111 2.06 11.73 -3.07
N TYR A 112 1.20 10.76 -2.77
CA TYR A 112 0.09 10.40 -3.66
C TYR A 112 -0.94 11.55 -3.79
N PRO A 113 -1.42 11.88 -5.00
CA PRO A 113 -2.15 13.11 -5.24
C PRO A 113 -3.52 13.14 -4.53
N PRO A 114 -3.89 14.28 -3.89
CA PRO A 114 -5.18 14.42 -3.25
C PRO A 114 -6.34 14.21 -4.25
N GLY A 115 -7.29 13.35 -3.90
CA GLY A 115 -8.53 13.15 -4.68
C GLY A 115 -8.52 11.99 -5.69
N ASP A 116 -7.37 11.37 -5.96
CA ASP A 116 -7.32 10.12 -6.72
C ASP A 116 -7.73 8.95 -5.81
N ARG A 117 -8.99 8.51 -5.85
CA ARG A 117 -9.51 7.46 -4.94
C ARG A 117 -9.15 6.04 -5.38
N GLN A 118 -7.90 5.74 -5.70
CA GLN A 118 -7.48 4.41 -6.15
C GLN A 118 -6.22 3.87 -5.48
N ALA A 119 -6.14 4.01 -4.16
CA ALA A 119 -5.37 3.09 -3.33
C ALA A 119 -6.20 1.88 -2.85
N GLY A 120 -7.48 1.79 -3.23
CA GLY A 120 -8.29 0.57 -3.09
C GLY A 120 -8.47 -0.06 -4.46
N ALA A 121 -7.65 -1.06 -4.78
CA ALA A 121 -7.85 -1.86 -5.98
C ALA A 121 -9.12 -2.69 -5.80
N VAL A 122 -10.28 -2.12 -6.10
CA VAL A 122 -11.50 -2.89 -6.35
C VAL A 122 -11.42 -3.38 -7.79
N ARG A 123 -11.27 -4.69 -7.96
CA ARG A 123 -11.92 -5.43 -9.05
C ARG A 123 -12.44 -6.72 -8.50
#